data_AF-A0A352CU45-F1
#
_entry.id   AF-A0A352CU45-F1
#
_cell.length_a   1.000
_cell.length_b   1.000
_cell.length_c   1.000
_cell.angle_alpha   90.00
_cell.angle_beta   90.00
_cell.angle_gamma   90.00
#
_symmetry.space_group_name_H-M   'P 1'
#
loop_
_entity.id
_entity.type
_entity.pdbx_description
1 polymer ?
#
loop_
_entity_poly.entity_id
_entity_poly.type
_entity_poly.pdbx_seq_one_letter_code
_entity_poly.pdbx_strand_id
1 'polypeptide(L)' 'MTPDVNTVLIDMPTDIKSYVISDRDDFFTIVINSRLSYAAQLIAYQHELRHIINGDCDRDVTADLIEIFAHKSKM' A
#
# COMPACT_ATOMS: atom_id res chain seq x y z
N MET A 1 13.31 1.89 -16.20
CA MET A 1 13.62 0.66 -15.43
C MET A 1 12.41 0.39 -14.56
N THR A 2 11.87 -0.83 -14.58
CA THR A 2 10.86 -1.27 -13.59
C THR A 2 11.60 -1.64 -12.31
N PRO A 3 11.23 -1.09 -11.14
CA PRO A 3 11.82 -1.49 -9.87
C PRO A 3 11.55 -2.97 -9.61
N ASP A 4 12.53 -3.66 -9.00
CA ASP A 4 12.34 -5.02 -8.51
C ASP A 4 11.52 -4.92 -7.21
N VAL A 5 10.26 -5.35 -7.26
CA VAL A 5 9.31 -5.22 -6.16
C VAL A 5 8.74 -6.58 -5.81
N ASN A 6 8.71 -6.88 -4.52
CA ASN A 6 8.00 -8.05 -4.03
C ASN A 6 6.51 -7.72 -3.88
N THR A 7 5.62 -8.66 -4.21
CA THR A 7 4.17 -8.46 -4.06
C THR A 7 3.57 -9.61 -3.27
N VAL A 8 2.84 -9.28 -2.21
CA VAL A 8 2.18 -10.28 -1.34
C VAL A 8 0.70 -9.96 -1.18
N LEU A 9 -0.11 -11.01 -1.26
CA LEU A 9 -1.54 -10.96 -0.99
C LEU A 9 -1.80 -11.50 0.41
N ILE A 10 -2.39 -10.67 1.27
CA ILE A 10 -2.68 -11.05 2.67
C ILE A 10 -4.14 -10.72 3.02
N ASP A 11 -4.73 -11.52 3.92
CA ASP A 11 -6.06 -11.20 4.45
C ASP A 11 -5.92 -10.01 5.42
N MET A 12 -6.59 -8.91 5.09
CA MET A 12 -6.62 -7.69 5.89
C MET A 12 -8.05 -7.20 6.10
N PRO A 13 -8.31 -6.36 7.12
CA PRO A 13 -9.56 -5.63 7.24
C PRO A 13 -9.92 -4.94 5.92
N THR A 14 -11.21 -4.92 5.57
CA THR A 14 -11.71 -4.40 4.29
C THR A 14 -11.45 -2.91 4.09
N ASP A 15 -11.17 -2.19 5.18
CA ASP A 15 -10.83 -0.77 5.16
C ASP A 15 -9.43 -0.50 4.60
N ILE A 16 -8.56 -1.52 4.59
CA ILE A 16 -7.19 -1.43 4.08
C ILE A 16 -7.11 -2.16 2.73
N LYS A 17 -6.75 -1.41 1.68
CA LYS A 17 -6.65 -1.94 0.31
C LYS A 17 -5.24 -2.46 -0.01
N SER A 18 -4.23 -1.65 0.29
CA SER A 18 -2.82 -1.94 0.07
C SER A 18 -1.94 -1.02 0.88
N TYR A 19 -0.66 -1.39 1.01
CA TYR A 19 0.40 -0.50 1.48
C TYR A 19 1.77 -0.99 0.99
N VAL A 20 2.77 -0.10 1.02
CA VAL A 20 4.17 -0.42 0.71
C VAL A 20 5.01 -0.48 1.98
N ILE A 21 5.89 -1.48 2.04
CA ILE A 21 7.00 -1.53 2.99
C ILE A 21 8.27 -1.27 2.18
N SER A 22 9.01 -0.23 2.55
CA SER A 22 10.36 0.02 2.04
C SER A 22 11.39 -0.20 3.14
N ASP A 23 12.52 -0.80 2.79
CA ASP A 23 13.70 -0.89 3.67
C ASP A 23 14.81 0.07 3.18
N ARG A 24 15.87 0.25 3.98
CA ARG A 24 17.00 1.15 3.65
C ARG A 24 17.75 0.78 2.37
N ASP A 25 17.63 -0.46 1.91
CA ASP A 25 18.36 -1.01 0.77
C ASP A 25 17.54 -1.00 -0.55
N ASP A 26 16.58 -0.07 -0.70
CA ASP A 26 15.71 0.06 -1.89
C ASP A 26 14.88 -1.21 -2.21
N PHE A 27 14.67 -2.08 -1.22
CA PHE A 27 13.76 -3.21 -1.33
C PHE A 27 12.34 -2.76 -1.00
N PHE A 28 11.45 -2.87 -1.99
CA PHE A 28 10.04 -2.54 -1.83
C PHE A 28 9.18 -3.80 -1.82
N THR A 29 8.30 -3.90 -0.83
CA THR A 29 7.26 -4.92 -0.78
C THR A 29 5.88 -4.27 -0.83
N ILE A 30 5.14 -4.57 -1.89
CA ILE A 30 3.74 -4.18 -2.05
C ILE A 30 2.86 -5.23 -1.39
N VAL A 31 2.07 -4.80 -0.42
CA VAL A 31 1.13 -5.63 0.31
C VAL A 31 -0.29 -5.29 -0.14
N ILE A 32 -1.04 -6.28 -0.62
CA ILE A 32 -2.40 -6.09 -1.17
C ILE A 32 -3.40 -6.96 -0.41
N ASN A 33 -4.58 -6.42 -0.15
CA ASN A 33 -5.66 -7.17 0.49
C ASN A 33 -6.20 -8.25 -0.44
N SER A 34 -6.02 -9.51 -0.03
CA SER A 34 -6.45 -10.69 -0.76
C SER A 34 -7.98 -10.77 -0.94
N ARG A 35 -8.74 -10.06 -0.09
CA ARG A 35 -10.21 -9.98 -0.14
C ARG A 35 -10.74 -9.08 -1.26
N LEU A 36 -9.87 -8.28 -1.89
CA LEU A 36 -10.25 -7.44 -3.03
C LEU A 36 -10.51 -8.29 -4.28
N SER A 37 -11.37 -7.81 -5.17
CA SER A 37 -11.50 -8.39 -6.50
C SER A 37 -10.20 -8.23 -7.29
N TYR A 38 -9.94 -9.10 -8.26
CA TYR A 38 -8.73 -9.04 -9.09
C TYR A 38 -8.50 -7.65 -9.73
N ALA A 39 -9.56 -7.02 -10.23
CA ALA A 39 -9.47 -5.67 -10.78
C ALA A 39 -9.07 -4.63 -9.72
N ALA A 40 -9.62 -4.73 -8.51
CA ALA A 40 -9.27 -3.85 -7.41
C ALA A 40 -7.84 -4.10 -6.90
N GLN A 41 -7.38 -5.34 -6.87
CA GLN A 41 -5.98 -5.69 -6.57
C GLN A 41 -5.03 -5.08 -7.60
N LEU A 42 -5.39 -5.11 -8.89
CA LEU A 42 -4.58 -4.52 -9.95
C LEU A 42 -4.51 -2.99 -9.86
N ILE A 43 -5.61 -2.33 -9.46
CA ILE A 43 -5.64 -0.89 -9.21
C ILE A 43 -4.76 -0.54 -8.02
N ALA A 44 -4.88 -1.29 -6.92
CA ALA A 44 -4.07 -1.12 -5.71
C ALA A 44 -2.58 -1.32 -6.00
N TYR A 45 -2.22 -2.37 -6.75
CA TYR A 45 -0.85 -2.62 -7.20
C TYR A 45 -0.27 -1.46 -8.01
N GLN A 46 -1.03 -0.94 -8.99
CA GLN A 46 -0.59 0.20 -9.81
C GLN A 46 -0.45 1.48 -9.00
N HIS A 47 -1.30 1.67 -7.98
CA HIS A 47 -1.21 2.79 -7.05
C HIS A 47 0.12 2.75 -6.29
N GLU A 48 0.40 1.62 -5.62
CA GLU A 48 1.64 1.43 -4.87
C GLU A 48 2.90 1.49 -5.74
N LEU A 49 2.87 0.89 -6.94
CA LEU A 49 3.98 0.98 -7.89
C LEU A 49 4.28 2.42 -8.32
N ARG A 50 3.23 3.24 -8.51
CA ARG A 50 3.41 4.66 -8.85
C ARG A 50 4.15 5.38 -7.72
N HIS A 51 3.86 5.04 -6.47
CA HIS A 51 4.55 5.62 -5.33
C HIS A 51 6.04 5.27 -5.30
N ILE A 52 6.36 4.01 -5.56
CA ILE A 52 7.74 3.51 -5.64
C ILE A 52 8.50 4.21 -6.77
N ILE A 53 7.88 4.35 -7.95
CA ILE A 53 8.52 4.97 -9.12
C ILE A 53 8.75 6.48 -8.90
N ASN A 54 7.80 7.16 -8.26
CA ASN A 54 7.89 8.59 -7.99
C ASN A 54 8.76 8.93 -6.78
N GLY A 55 9.13 7.94 -5.96
CA GLY A 55 9.90 8.14 -4.74
C GLY A 55 9.11 8.85 -3.63
N ASP A 56 7.78 8.80 -3.68
CA ASP A 56 6.86 9.44 -2.74
C ASP A 56 6.14 8.43 -1.83
N CYS A 57 6.72 7.25 -1.62
CA CYS A 57 6.23 6.22 -0.69
C CYS A 57 5.91 6.74 0.72
N ASP A 58 6.55 7.82 1.18
CA ASP A 58 6.32 8.47 2.48
C ASP A 58 5.15 9.48 2.47
N ARG A 59 4.75 9.96 1.28
CA ARG A 59 3.82 11.09 1.14
C ARG A 59 2.36 10.67 1.08
N ASP A 60 2.13 9.46 0.59
CA ASP A 60 0.83 8.80 0.52
C ASP A 60 0.85 7.50 1.33
N VAL A 61 1.55 7.47 2.48
CA VAL A 61 1.10 6.64 3.61
C VAL A 61 -0.33 7.10 3.86
N THR A 62 -1.22 6.34 3.23
CA THR A 62 -2.59 6.65 2.88
C THR A 62 -3.22 7.64 3.84
N ALA A 63 -3.76 8.75 3.31
CA ALA A 63 -4.67 9.59 4.07
C ALA A 63 -5.74 8.73 4.79
N ASP A 64 -6.09 7.56 4.25
CA ASP A 64 -6.94 6.53 4.89
C ASP A 64 -6.34 5.89 6.16
N LEU A 65 -5.06 5.50 6.22
CA LEU A 65 -4.45 4.99 7.46
C LEU A 65 -4.34 6.09 8.52
N ILE A 66 -3.95 7.31 8.14
CA ILE A 66 -3.93 8.44 9.07
C ILE A 66 -5.36 8.76 9.52
N GLU A 67 -6.37 8.70 8.64
CA GLU A 67 -7.76 8.94 8.97
C GLU A 67 -8.32 7.86 9.91
N ILE A 68 -7.95 6.59 9.73
CA ILE A 68 -8.30 5.48 10.65
C ILE A 68 -7.64 5.67 12.03
N PHE A 69 -6.35 6.05 12.08
CA PHE A 69 -5.67 6.31 13.35
C PHE A 69 -6.15 7.61 14.01
N ALA A 70 -6.46 8.65 13.23
CA ALA A 70 -6.99 9.92 13.72
C ALA A 70 -8.45 9.81 14.20
N HIS A 71 -9.28 8.99 13.55
CA HIS A 71 -10.64 8.71 14.03
C HIS A 71 -10.68 7.85 15.30
N LYS A 72 -9.60 7.12 15.64
CA LYS A 72 -9.50 6.43 16.93
C LYS A 72 -9.17 7.37 18.10
N SER A 73 -8.74 8.61 17.85
CA SER A 73 -8.37 9.56 18.92
C SER A 73 -9.51 10.52 19.32
N LYS A 74 -10.75 10.28 18.87
CA LYS A 74 -11.96 11.05 19.23
C LYS A 74 -13.02 10.19 19.96
N MET A 75 -12.58 9.33 20.87
CA MET A 75 -13.45 8.75 21.91
C MET A 75 -12.90 9.08 23.30
#